data_AF-A0A7W0UK83-F1
#
_entry.id   AF-A0A7W0UK83-F1
#
_cell.length_a   1.000
_cell.length_b   1.000
_cell.length_c   1.000
_cell.angle_alpha   90.00
_cell.angle_beta   90.00
_cell.angle_gamma   90.00
#
_symmetry.space_group_name_H-M   'P 1'
#
loop_
_entity.id
_entity.type
_entity.pdbx_description
1 polymer ?
#
loop_
_entity_poly.entity_id
_entity_poly.type
_entity_poly.pdbx_seq_one_letter_code
_entity_poly.pdbx_strand_id
1 'polypeptide(L)'
;MTDVLVRGVSDEVLERLKQRAAANNRSLQGELQEILTASAHQQPRRQVDAVELARRVKEKIAARHGGPFETDSADLIREYRDSR
;
A
#
# COMPACT_ATOMS: atom_id res chain seq x y z
N MET A 1 7.81 5.55 -28.79
CA MET A 1 8.88 5.05 -27.92
C MET A 1 9.47 6.28 -27.25
N THR A 2 9.51 6.29 -25.91
CA THR A 2 10.01 7.43 -25.14
C THR A 2 11.04 6.88 -24.17
N ASP A 3 12.26 7.36 -24.28
CA ASP A 3 13.38 6.85 -23.51
C ASP A 3 13.73 7.82 -22.38
N VAL A 4 14.08 7.26 -21.21
CA VAL A 4 14.50 8.03 -20.03
C VAL A 4 15.91 7.57 -19.64
N LEU A 5 16.84 8.52 -19.56
CA LEU A 5 18.20 8.27 -19.08
C LEU A 5 18.33 8.70 -17.62
N VAL A 6 18.60 7.75 -16.73
CA VAL A 6 18.91 8.02 -15.32
C VAL A 6 20.42 8.01 -15.14
N ARG A 7 21.01 9.18 -14.86
CA ARG A 7 22.46 9.32 -14.63
C ARG A 7 22.79 9.24 -13.14
N GLY A 8 24.01 8.82 -12.82
CA GLY A 8 24.52 8.82 -11.44
C GLY A 8 23.95 7.73 -10.55
N VAL A 9 23.43 6.63 -11.13
CA VAL A 9 23.04 5.46 -10.36
C VAL A 9 24.30 4.78 -9.85
N SER A 10 24.44 4.65 -8.53
CA SER A 10 25.55 3.92 -7.92
C SER A 10 25.53 2.44 -8.31
N ASP A 11 26.71 1.83 -8.44
CA ASP A 11 26.84 0.41 -8.79
C ASP A 11 26.08 -0.51 -7.81
N GLU A 12 26.09 -0.19 -6.51
CA GLU A 12 25.34 -0.96 -5.51
C GLU A 12 23.83 -1.02 -5.81
N VAL A 13 23.24 0.11 -6.18
CA VAL A 13 21.82 0.20 -6.53
C VAL A 13 21.55 -0.56 -7.82
N LEU A 14 22.42 -0.43 -8.82
CA LEU A 14 22.28 -1.14 -10.09
C LEU A 14 22.31 -2.66 -9.88
N GLU A 15 23.23 -3.17 -9.05
CA GLU A 15 23.32 -4.60 -8.73
C GLU A 15 22.09 -5.10 -7.98
N ARG A 16 21.57 -4.33 -7.01
CA ARG A 16 20.30 -4.67 -6.32
C ARG A 16 19.13 -4.76 -7.30
N LEU A 17 19.05 -3.85 -8.27
CA LEU A 17 17.99 -3.87 -9.29
C LEU A 17 18.12 -5.08 -10.22
N LYS A 18 19.34 -5.47 -10.60
CA LYS A 18 19.59 -6.71 -11.38
C LYS A 18 19.16 -7.96 -10.62
N GLN A 19 19.55 -8.07 -9.34
CA GLN A 19 19.15 -9.19 -8.49
C GLN A 19 17.63 -9.29 -8.35
N ARG A 20 16.97 -8.15 -8.15
CA ARG A 20 15.51 -8.07 -8.09
C ARG A 20 14.84 -8.48 -9.41
N ALA A 21 15.38 -8.04 -10.55
CA ALA A 21 14.90 -8.44 -11.87
C ALA A 21 15.02 -9.96 -12.09
N ALA A 22 16.17 -10.55 -11.71
CA ALA A 22 16.38 -11.99 -11.77
C ALA A 22 15.38 -12.76 -10.88
N ALA A 23 15.16 -12.31 -9.65
CA ALA A 23 14.18 -12.90 -8.74
C ALA A 23 12.74 -12.86 -9.30
N ASN A 24 12.40 -11.80 -10.06
CA ASN A 24 11.11 -11.64 -10.70
C ASN A 24 11.01 -12.30 -12.08
N ASN A 25 12.05 -13.02 -12.54
CA ASN A 25 12.15 -13.60 -13.89
C ASN A 25 11.92 -12.57 -15.02
N ARG A 26 12.46 -11.36 -14.85
CA ARG A 26 12.35 -10.26 -15.81
C ARG A 26 13.72 -9.74 -16.21
N SER A 27 13.78 -9.08 -17.38
CA SER A 27 14.95 -8.28 -17.74
C SER A 27 15.04 -7.05 -16.84
N LEU A 28 16.24 -6.46 -16.71
CA LEU A 28 16.42 -5.22 -15.96
C LEU A 28 15.50 -4.10 -16.49
N GLN A 29 15.36 -3.98 -17.81
CA GLN A 29 14.47 -3.00 -18.42
C GLN A 29 13.00 -3.26 -18.03
N GLY A 30 12.55 -4.51 -18.05
CA GLY A 30 11.19 -4.86 -17.65
C GLY A 30 10.91 -4.58 -16.17
N GLU A 31 11.87 -4.86 -15.30
CA GLU A 31 11.76 -4.52 -13.87
C GLU A 31 11.72 -3.01 -13.65
N LEU A 32 12.55 -2.23 -14.35
CA LEU A 32 12.54 -0.77 -14.28
C LEU A 32 11.21 -0.20 -14.77
N GLN A 33 10.68 -0.74 -15.87
CA GLN A 33 9.37 -0.33 -16.39
C GLN A 33 8.26 -0.56 -15.36
N GLU A 34 8.28 -1.70 -14.67
CA GLU A 34 7.29 -1.98 -13.63
C GLU A 34 7.44 -1.08 -12.41
N ILE A 35 8.68 -0.83 -11.97
CA ILE A 35 8.94 0.10 -10.86
C ILE A 35 8.41 1.49 -11.20
N LEU A 36 8.69 1.99 -12.40
CA LEU A 36 8.22 3.30 -12.86
C LEU A 36 6.69 3.34 -12.99
N THR A 37 6.08 2.30 -13.54
CA THR A 37 4.62 2.19 -13.70
C THR A 37 3.93 2.18 -12.33
N ALA A 38 4.38 1.33 -11.42
CA ALA A 38 3.87 1.26 -10.05
C ALA A 38 4.05 2.60 -9.31
N SER A 39 5.20 3.24 -9.46
CA SER A 39 5.50 4.53 -8.80
C SER A 39 4.65 5.67 -9.38
N ALA A 40 4.38 5.67 -10.69
CA ALA A 40 3.53 6.67 -11.33
C ALA A 40 2.04 6.51 -10.93
N HIS A 41 1.57 5.27 -10.73
CA HIS A 41 0.21 4.99 -10.27
C HIS A 41 0.01 5.22 -8.78
N GLN A 42 1.09 5.19 -7.99
CA GLN A 42 1.05 5.70 -6.64
C GLN A 42 0.91 7.23 -6.72
N GLN A 43 -0.33 7.72 -6.60
CA GLN A 43 -0.54 9.13 -6.23
C GLN A 43 0.42 9.44 -5.08
N PRO A 44 1.13 10.58 -5.08
CA PRO A 44 1.92 10.96 -3.92
C PRO A 44 0.98 10.82 -2.73
N ARG A 45 1.25 9.82 -1.88
CA ARG A 45 0.49 9.62 -0.66
C ARG A 45 0.78 10.87 0.12
N ARG A 46 -0.08 11.88 -0.04
CA ARG A 46 -0.08 13.13 0.72
C ARG A 46 0.03 12.66 2.14
N GLN A 47 1.22 12.78 2.73
CA GLN A 47 1.68 11.97 3.87
C GLN A 47 0.51 11.84 4.84
N VAL A 48 -0.24 10.73 4.71
CA VAL A 48 -1.52 10.68 5.39
C VAL A 48 -1.08 10.29 6.77
N ASP A 49 -1.11 11.25 7.68
CA ASP A 49 -0.91 10.96 9.08
C ASP A 49 -1.90 9.85 9.44
N ALA A 50 -1.35 8.66 9.68
CA ALA A 50 -2.13 7.46 9.91
C ALA A 50 -3.01 7.64 11.16
N VAL A 51 -2.55 8.44 12.11
CA VAL A 51 -3.30 8.81 13.32
C VAL A 51 -4.50 9.67 12.94
N GLU A 52 -4.31 10.67 12.08
CA GLU A 52 -5.37 11.57 11.63
C GLU A 52 -6.40 10.88 10.73
N LEU A 53 -5.97 9.91 9.92
CA LEU A 53 -6.88 9.07 9.15
C LEU A 53 -7.68 8.16 10.08
N ALA A 54 -7.02 7.49 11.03
CA ALA A 54 -7.67 6.62 12.00
C ALA A 54 -8.68 7.38 12.85
N ARG A 55 -8.35 8.60 13.28
CA ARG A 55 -9.26 9.51 14.00
C ARG A 55 -10.51 9.82 13.18
N ARG A 56 -10.34 10.26 11.93
CA ARG A 56 -11.46 10.57 11.03
C ARG A 56 -12.36 9.36 10.76
N VAL A 57 -11.78 8.16 10.63
CA VAL A 57 -12.55 6.93 10.46
C VAL A 57 -13.37 6.62 11.72
N LYS A 58 -12.75 6.69 12.91
CA LYS A 58 -13.45 6.49 14.19
C LYS A 58 -14.61 7.47 14.38
N GLU A 59 -14.41 8.75 14.08
CA GLU A 59 -15.44 9.78 14.18
C GLU A 59 -16.62 9.52 13.23
N LYS A 60 -16.35 9.12 11.99
CA LYS A 60 -17.41 8.77 11.03
C LYS A 60 -18.21 7.54 11.47
N ILE A 61 -17.54 6.53 12.01
CA ILE A 61 -18.21 5.34 12.54
C ILE A 61 -19.07 5.73 13.74
N ALA A 62 -18.52 6.50 14.68
CA ALA A 62 -19.27 6.93 15.86
C ALA A 62 -20.50 7.77 15.51
N ALA A 63 -20.36 8.70 14.55
CA ALA A 63 -21.48 9.51 14.05
C ALA A 63 -22.59 8.66 13.40
N ARG A 64 -22.22 7.56 12.72
CA ARG A 64 -23.18 6.65 12.08
C ARG A 64 -23.90 5.76 13.10
N HIS A 65 -23.23 5.36 14.16
CA HIS A 65 -23.73 4.40 15.15
C HIS A 65 -24.24 5.03 16.45
N GLY A 66 -24.21 6.37 16.57
CA GLY A 66 -24.69 7.08 17.77
C GLY A 66 -23.76 6.99 18.97
N GLY A 67 -22.50 6.58 18.77
CA GLY A 67 -21.52 6.38 19.84
C GLY A 67 -20.33 5.55 19.38
N PRO A 68 -19.28 5.42 20.23
CA PRO A 68 -18.12 4.57 19.95
C PRO A 68 -18.53 3.14 19.59
N PHE A 69 -17.91 2.60 18.54
CA PHE A 69 -18.11 1.21 18.14
C PHE A 69 -17.22 0.32 19.01
N GLU A 70 -17.74 -0.09 20.17
CA GLU A 70 -17.01 -0.82 21.22
C GLU A 70 -17.35 -2.32 21.28
N THR A 71 -18.15 -2.83 20.34
CA THR A 71 -18.52 -4.25 20.34
C THR A 71 -17.30 -5.13 20.09
N ASP A 72 -17.03 -6.05 21.01
CA ASP A 72 -16.00 -7.07 20.83
C ASP A 72 -16.33 -7.89 19.58
N SER A 73 -15.31 -8.08 18.73
CA SER A 73 -15.44 -8.91 17.53
C SER A 73 -15.84 -10.35 17.88
N ALA A 74 -15.44 -10.85 19.07
CA ALA A 74 -15.83 -12.17 19.55
C ALA A 74 -17.35 -12.32 19.74
N ASP A 75 -18.03 -11.29 20.23
CA ASP A 75 -19.48 -11.33 20.46
C ASP A 75 -20.26 -11.28 19.14
N LEU A 76 -19.79 -10.49 18.16
CA LEU A 76 -20.36 -10.46 16.81
C LEU A 76 -20.24 -11.81 16.09
N ILE A 77 -19.10 -12.50 16.26
CA ILE A 77 -18.88 -13.83 15.68
C ILE A 77 -19.80 -14.87 16.35
N ARG A 78 -20.00 -14.78 17.67
CA ARG A 78 -20.94 -15.66 18.40
C ARG A 78 -22.37 -15.45 17.94
N GLU A 79 -22.83 -14.20 17.87
CA GLU A 79 -24.17 -13.84 17.39
C GLU A 79 -24.41 -14.37 15.97
N TYR A 80 -23.44 -14.18 15.07
CA TYR A 80 -23.53 -14.69 13.70
C TYR A 80 -23.59 -16.22 13.64
N ARG A 81 -22.78 -16.90 14.45
CA ARG A 81 -22.75 -18.37 14.52
C ARG A 81 -24.06 -18.93 15.07
N ASP A 82 -24.59 -18.34 16.12
CA ASP A 82 -25.75 -18.85 16.85
C ASP A 82 -27.08 -18.47 16.15
N SER A 83 -27.04 -17.59 15.13
CA SER A 83 -28.18 -17.22 14.26
C SER A 83 -28.36 -18.12 13.02
N ARG A 84 -27.50 -19.13 12.82
CA ARG A 84 -27.57 -20.13 11.73
C ARG A 84 -27.97 -21.50 12.27
#